data_AF-A0A158JDY4-F1
#
_entry.id   AF-A0A158JDY4-F1
#
_cell.length_a   1.000
_cell.length_b   1.000
_cell.length_c   1.000
_cell.angle_alpha   90.00
_cell.angle_beta   90.00
_cell.angle_gamma   90.00
#
_symmetry.space_group_name_H-M   'P 1'
#
loop_
_entity.id
_entity.type
_entity.pdbx_description
1 polymer ?
#
loop_
_entity_poly.entity_id
_entity_poly.type
_entity_poly.pdbx_seq_one_letter_code
_entity_poly.pdbx_strand_id
1 'polypeptide(L)'
;MRVPKLSLVQRGVATVEDVDTAIAYGPGVRWARLGPFLNLHASGGSGGITHVLRHLGAAQREWARDLGTYPETEDYIESMARGVETKLQAHDFLEMIRQRDQLLIELLEAKRKLSKIP
;
A
#
# COMPACT_ATOMS: atom_id res chain seq x y z
N MET A 1 0.29 -2.07 -18.08
CA MET A 1 0.59 -1.53 -16.75
C MET A 1 0.88 -2.69 -15.79
N ARG A 2 1.89 -2.62 -14.91
CA ARG A 2 2.17 -3.71 -13.93
C ARG A 2 1.30 -3.55 -12.68
N VAL A 3 0.77 -4.65 -12.13
CA VAL A 3 -0.13 -4.62 -10.95
C VAL A 3 0.31 -5.62 -9.89
N PRO A 4 1.19 -5.21 -8.97
CA PRO A 4 1.77 -6.10 -7.96
C PRO A 4 0.73 -6.81 -7.10
N LYS A 5 -0.29 -6.08 -6.64
CA LYS A 5 -1.32 -6.61 -5.73
C LYS A 5 -2.16 -7.73 -6.35
N LEU A 6 -2.61 -7.57 -7.60
CA LEU A 6 -3.40 -8.59 -8.30
C LEU A 6 -2.55 -9.83 -8.57
N SER A 7 -1.31 -9.63 -9.01
CA SER A 7 -0.38 -10.73 -9.29
C SER A 7 -0.06 -11.58 -8.05
N LEU A 8 0.09 -10.96 -6.87
CA LEU A 8 0.35 -11.70 -5.62
C LEU A 8 -0.84 -12.59 -5.23
N VAL A 9 -2.06 -12.06 -5.34
CA VAL A 9 -3.28 -12.81 -4.99
C VAL A 9 -3.56 -13.92 -6.01
N GLN A 10 -3.44 -13.64 -7.31
CA GLN A 10 -3.66 -14.64 -8.36
C GLN A 10 -2.65 -15.80 -8.28
N ARG A 11 -1.39 -15.52 -7.91
CA ARG A 11 -0.36 -16.55 -7.73
C ARG A 11 -0.47 -17.29 -6.39
N GLY A 12 -1.44 -16.95 -5.55
CA GLY A 12 -1.62 -17.54 -4.21
C GLY A 12 -0.48 -17.20 -3.24
N VAL A 13 0.30 -16.14 -3.50
CA VAL A 13 1.41 -15.71 -2.64
C VAL A 13 0.90 -15.00 -1.38
N ALA A 14 -0.24 -14.32 -1.49
CA ALA A 14 -0.89 -13.61 -0.39
C ALA A 14 -2.41 -13.58 -0.62
N THR A 15 -3.20 -13.54 0.45
CA THR A 15 -4.65 -13.28 0.35
C THR A 15 -4.93 -11.78 0.14
N VAL A 16 -6.18 -11.43 -0.21
CA VAL A 16 -6.63 -10.02 -0.27
C VAL A 16 -6.45 -9.35 1.11
N GLU A 17 -6.74 -10.08 2.18
CA GLU A 17 -6.59 -9.60 3.55
C GLU A 17 -5.13 -9.34 3.92
N ASP A 18 -4.21 -10.25 3.56
CA ASP A 18 -2.79 -10.08 3.80
C ASP A 18 -2.26 -8.81 3.12
N VAL A 19 -2.63 -8.59 1.85
CA VAL A 19 -2.18 -7.44 1.08
C VAL A 19 -2.69 -6.14 1.69
N ASP A 20 -3.98 -6.06 2.01
CA ASP A 20 -4.55 -4.87 2.62
C ASP A 20 -3.95 -4.59 4.00
N THR A 21 -3.76 -5.62 4.84
CA THR A 21 -3.17 -5.49 6.17
C THR A 21 -1.72 -5.00 6.07
N ALA A 22 -0.93 -5.60 5.17
CA ALA A 22 0.45 -5.20 4.94
C ALA A 22 0.55 -3.73 4.50
N ILE A 23 -0.37 -3.26 3.65
CA ILE A 23 -0.38 -1.87 3.18
C ILE A 23 -0.86 -0.91 4.28
N ALA A 24 -2.01 -1.19 4.91
CA ALA A 24 -2.63 -0.31 5.89
C ALA A 24 -1.73 -0.10 7.12
N TYR A 25 -1.12 -1.17 7.64
CA TYR A 25 -0.29 -1.13 8.85
C TYR A 25 1.21 -1.01 8.57
N GLY A 26 1.65 -1.16 7.32
CA GLY A 26 3.05 -0.97 6.91
C GLY A 26 3.33 0.44 6.35
N PRO A 27 3.45 0.60 5.02
CA PRO A 27 3.76 1.89 4.41
C PRO A 27 2.61 2.90 4.54
N GLY A 28 1.34 2.47 4.66
CA GLY A 28 0.17 3.33 4.73
C GLY A 28 0.24 4.35 5.87
N VAL A 29 0.72 3.94 7.04
CA VAL A 29 0.92 4.84 8.20
C VAL A 29 1.91 5.96 7.87
N ARG A 30 3.01 5.65 7.17
CA ARG A 30 4.02 6.64 6.76
C ARG A 30 3.51 7.52 5.62
N TRP A 31 2.71 6.97 4.71
CA TRP A 31 2.10 7.68 3.59
C TRP A 31 1.01 8.67 4.02
N ALA A 32 0.32 8.40 5.14
CA ALA A 32 -0.56 9.37 5.75
C ALA A 32 0.17 10.69 6.08
N ARG A 33 1.49 10.64 6.33
CA ARG A 33 2.29 11.81 6.71
C ARG A 33 3.15 12.40 5.61
N LEU A 34 3.83 11.58 4.82
CA LEU A 34 4.84 12.00 3.83
C LEU A 34 4.59 11.32 2.48
N GLY A 35 4.92 12.03 1.40
CA GLY A 35 4.92 11.45 0.05
C GLY A 35 5.95 10.33 -0.13
N PRO A 36 5.84 9.52 -1.20
CA PRO A 36 6.69 8.36 -1.42
C PRO A 36 8.18 8.71 -1.59
N PHE A 37 8.52 9.84 -2.22
CA PHE A 37 9.92 10.25 -2.40
C PHE A 37 10.61 10.64 -1.09
N LEU A 38 9.92 11.34 -0.19
CA LEU A 38 10.50 11.70 1.11
C LEU A 38 10.65 10.47 2.01
N ASN A 39 9.66 9.56 1.98
CA ASN A 39 9.79 8.27 2.66
C ASN A 39 10.94 7.42 2.10
N LEU A 40 11.13 7.41 0.77
CA LEU A 40 12.25 6.73 0.14
C LEU A 40 13.59 7.41 0.47
N HIS A 41 13.63 8.75 0.52
CA HIS A 41 14.82 9.46 0.96
C HIS A 41 15.19 9.08 2.40
N ALA A 42 14.20 9.06 3.30
CA ALA A 42 14.39 8.71 4.70
C ALA A 42 14.90 7.28 4.89
N SER A 43 14.51 6.32 4.03
CA SER A 43 15.00 4.93 4.13
C SER A 43 16.47 4.78 3.76
N GLY A 44 17.07 5.77 3.08
CA GLY A 44 18.50 5.82 2.79
C GLY A 44 19.39 6.32 3.93
N GLY A 45 18.81 6.70 5.07
CA GLY A 45 19.54 7.26 6.21
C GLY A 45 20.27 8.56 5.86
N SER A 46 21.49 8.74 6.38
CA SER A 46 22.31 9.93 6.11
C SER A 46 22.67 10.12 4.63
N GLY A 47 22.69 9.03 3.85
CA GLY A 47 22.96 9.07 2.41
C GLY A 47 21.72 9.35 1.54
N GLY A 48 20.54 9.43 2.15
CA GLY A 48 19.30 9.82 1.49
C GLY A 48 18.90 8.95 0.30
N ILE A 49 18.11 9.54 -0.61
CA ILE A 49 17.57 8.84 -1.78
C ILE A 49 18.67 8.25 -2.69
N THR A 50 19.82 8.92 -2.81
CA THR A 50 20.94 8.42 -3.63
C THR A 50 21.51 7.13 -3.07
N HIS A 51 21.65 7.02 -1.75
CA HIS A 51 22.16 5.82 -1.11
C HIS A 51 21.22 4.63 -1.34
N VAL A 52 19.93 4.80 -1.09
CA VAL A 52 18.96 3.70 -1.27
C VAL A 52 18.84 3.28 -2.74
N LEU A 53 18.88 4.21 -3.70
CA LEU A 53 18.83 3.87 -5.12
C LEU A 53 20.09 3.16 -5.62
N ARG A 54 21.27 3.52 -5.09
CA ARG A 54 22.52 2.79 -5.39
C ARG A 54 22.53 1.39 -4.77
N HIS A 55 22.03 1.27 -3.53
CA HIS A 55 22.05 0.01 -2.79
C HIS A 55 20.97 -0.98 -3.27
N LEU A 56 19.73 -0.53 -3.44
CA LEU A 56 18.58 -1.38 -3.78
C LEU A 56 18.14 -1.30 -5.23
N GLY A 57 18.66 -0.37 -6.03
CA GLY A 57 18.14 -0.11 -7.38
C GLY A 57 18.20 -1.32 -8.32
N ALA A 58 19.21 -2.19 -8.18
CA ALA A 58 19.29 -3.43 -8.95
C ALA A 58 18.15 -4.40 -8.59
N ALA A 59 17.98 -4.69 -7.30
CA ALA A 59 16.92 -5.55 -6.80
C ALA A 59 15.52 -4.97 -7.11
N GLN A 60 15.32 -3.65 -6.96
CA GLN A 60 14.06 -3.00 -7.30
C GLN A 60 13.69 -3.17 -8.78
N ARG A 61 14.66 -3.12 -9.69
CA ARG A 61 14.41 -3.37 -11.12
C ARG A 61 14.05 -4.82 -11.38
N GLU A 62 14.69 -5.76 -10.70
CA GLU A 62 14.37 -7.19 -10.80
C GLU A 62 12.97 -7.49 -10.27
N TRP A 63 12.64 -7.03 -9.06
CA TRP A 63 11.30 -7.17 -8.50
C TRP A 63 10.26 -6.53 -9.40
N ALA A 64 10.53 -5.33 -9.92
CA ALA A 64 9.63 -4.67 -10.85
C ALA A 64 9.31 -5.57 -12.05
N ARG A 65 10.29 -6.31 -12.60
CA ARG A 65 10.09 -7.26 -13.71
C ARG A 65 9.21 -8.45 -13.32
N ASP A 66 9.26 -8.89 -12.08
CA ASP A 66 8.46 -10.01 -11.55
C ASP A 66 7.01 -9.64 -11.17
N LEU A 67 6.67 -8.35 -11.03
CA LEU A 67 5.33 -7.91 -10.56
C LEU A 67 4.15 -8.29 -11.48
N GLY A 68 4.38 -9.02 -12.57
CA GLY A 68 3.38 -9.41 -13.55
C GLY A 68 2.81 -8.23 -14.34
N THR A 69 1.87 -8.52 -15.22
CA THR A 69 1.11 -7.55 -16.00
C THR A 69 -0.33 -7.47 -15.52
N TYR A 70 -1.03 -6.39 -15.89
CA TYR A 70 -2.48 -6.34 -15.72
C TYR A 70 -3.14 -7.47 -16.50
N PRO A 71 -4.05 -8.25 -15.90
CA PRO A 71 -4.79 -9.29 -16.63
C PRO A 71 -5.54 -8.68 -17.81
N GLU A 72 -5.43 -9.30 -18.98
CA GLU A 72 -6.17 -8.87 -20.17
C GLU A 72 -7.61 -9.43 -20.22
N THR A 73 -7.91 -10.42 -19.36
CA THR A 73 -9.23 -11.03 -19.20
C THR A 73 -9.86 -10.64 -17.86
N GLU A 74 -11.16 -10.93 -17.72
CA GLU A 74 -11.94 -10.60 -16.52
C GLU A 74 -11.94 -11.69 -15.44
N ASP A 75 -11.26 -12.82 -15.66
CA ASP A 75 -11.30 -14.01 -14.80
C ASP A 75 -10.82 -13.74 -13.35
N TYR A 76 -10.08 -12.65 -13.14
CA TYR A 76 -9.62 -12.24 -11.81
C TYR A 76 -10.72 -11.58 -10.96
N ILE A 77 -11.76 -11.02 -11.59
CA ILE A 77 -12.76 -10.17 -10.92
C ILE A 77 -13.48 -10.95 -9.81
N GLU A 78 -14.04 -12.12 -10.13
CA GLU A 78 -14.77 -12.94 -9.16
C GLU A 78 -13.88 -13.43 -8.02
N SER A 79 -12.62 -13.75 -8.32
CA SER A 79 -11.66 -14.16 -7.28
C SER A 79 -11.31 -13.02 -6.34
N MET A 80 -11.13 -11.80 -6.86
CA MET A 80 -10.86 -10.62 -6.03
C MET A 80 -12.07 -10.23 -5.20
N ALA A 81 -13.26 -10.23 -5.82
CA ALA A 81 -14.52 -9.90 -5.14
C ALA A 81 -14.78 -10.83 -3.95
N ARG A 82 -14.66 -12.15 -4.14
CA ARG A 82 -14.78 -13.13 -3.05
C ARG A 82 -13.77 -12.90 -1.93
N GLY A 83 -12.54 -12.52 -2.27
CA GLY A 83 -11.52 -12.20 -1.27
C GLY A 83 -11.89 -10.99 -0.41
N VAL A 84 -12.45 -9.94 -1.03
CA VAL A 84 -12.97 -8.76 -0.32
C VAL A 84 -14.20 -9.12 0.52
N GLU A 85 -15.17 -9.85 -0.05
CA GLU A 85 -16.36 -10.30 0.65
C GLU A 85 -16.01 -11.10 1.90
N THR A 86 -15.07 -12.06 1.78
CA THR A 86 -14.58 -12.86 2.91
C THR A 86 -14.03 -11.97 4.02
N LYS A 87 -13.19 -10.99 3.67
CA LYS A 87 -12.65 -10.03 4.64
C LYS A 87 -13.75 -9.21 5.31
N LEU A 88 -14.78 -8.80 4.56
CA LEU A 88 -15.88 -7.98 5.07
C LEU A 88 -16.90 -8.76 5.92
N GLN A 89 -16.94 -10.10 5.87
CA GLN A 89 -17.90 -10.90 6.64
C GLN A 89 -17.89 -10.60 8.14
N ALA A 90 -16.74 -10.24 8.70
CA ALA A 90 -16.57 -9.92 10.12
C ALA A 90 -16.86 -8.44 10.46
N HIS A 91 -17.27 -7.61 9.50
CA HIS A 91 -17.35 -6.17 9.68
C HIS A 91 -18.65 -5.56 9.15
N ASP A 92 -19.19 -4.61 9.90
CA ASP A 92 -20.15 -3.64 9.35
C ASP A 92 -19.38 -2.65 8.48
N PHE A 93 -19.54 -2.77 7.17
CA PHE A 93 -18.84 -1.93 6.20
C PHE A 93 -19.19 -0.45 6.34
N LEU A 94 -20.46 -0.11 6.62
CA LEU A 94 -20.87 1.29 6.74
C LEU A 94 -20.26 1.92 8.00
N GLU A 95 -20.26 1.18 9.12
CA GLU A 95 -19.61 1.62 10.34
C GLU A 95 -18.09 1.73 10.16
N MET A 96 -17.45 0.80 9.43
CA MET A 96 -16.02 0.87 9.11
C MET A 96 -15.68 2.14 8.31
N ILE A 97 -16.50 2.50 7.32
CA ILE A 97 -16.32 3.74 6.55
C ILE A 97 -16.50 4.97 7.43
N ARG A 98 -17.49 4.97 8.34
CA ARG A 98 -17.70 6.05 9.30
C ARG A 98 -16.48 6.24 10.22
N GLN A 99 -15.92 5.14 10.73
CA GLN A 99 -14.72 5.16 11.57
C GLN A 99 -13.49 5.66 10.79
N ARG A 100 -13.33 5.21 9.54
CA ARG A 100 -12.26 5.69 8.66
C ARG A 100 -12.35 7.21 8.48
N ASP A 101 -13.54 7.73 8.19
CA ASP A 101 -13.72 9.16 7.91
C ASP A 101 -13.48 10.02 9.16
N GLN A 102 -13.91 9.54 10.33
CA GLN A 102 -13.58 10.15 11.62
C GLN A 102 -12.05 10.22 11.83
N LEU A 103 -11.34 9.12 11.60
CA LEU A 103 -9.88 9.08 11.72
C LEU A 103 -9.19 10.01 10.70
N LEU A 104 -9.72 10.13 9.48
CA LEU A 104 -9.18 11.04 8.47
C LEU A 104 -9.24 12.50 8.93
N ILE A 105 -10.34 12.91 9.56
CA ILE A 105 -10.47 14.26 10.15
C ILE A 105 -9.39 14.48 11.22
N GLU A 106 -9.22 13.53 12.13
CA GLU A 106 -8.20 13.60 13.20
C GLU A 106 -6.77 13.70 12.64
N LEU A 107 -6.47 12.92 11.59
CA LEU A 107 -5.18 12.98 10.90
C LEU A 107 -4.93 14.33 10.23
N LEU A 108 -5.96 14.92 9.59
CA LEU A 108 -5.85 16.25 8.99
C LEU A 108 -5.57 17.32 10.05
N GLU A 109 -6.26 17.27 11.18
CA GLU A 109 -6.02 18.20 12.29
C GLU A 109 -4.63 18.03 12.89
N ALA A 110 -4.18 16.78 13.10
CA ALA A 110 -2.85 16.49 13.59
C ALA A 110 -1.76 17.01 12.64
N LYS A 111 -1.95 16.83 11.32
CA LYS A 111 -1.02 17.36 10.31
C LYS A 111 -0.96 18.89 10.32
N ARG A 112 -2.11 19.56 10.48
CA ARG A 112 -2.18 21.02 10.60
C ARG A 112 -1.37 21.55 11.79
N LYS A 113 -1.38 20.85 12.92
CA LYS A 113 -0.60 21.22 14.13
C LYS A 113 0.92 21.05 13.94
N LEU A 114 1.35 20.11 13.09
CA LEU A 114 2.76 19.74 12.88
C LEU A 114 3.37 20.41 11.63
N SER A 115 3.22 21.72 11.50
CA SER A 115 3.51 22.53 10.29
C SER A 115 4.98 22.59 9.82
N LYS A 116 5.92 21.92 10.50
CA LYS A 116 7.37 22.01 10.22
C LYS A 116 7.93 20.89 9.35
N ILE A 117 7.10 20.01 8.83
CA ILE A 117 7.53 18.94 7.93
C ILE A 117 6.92 19.23 6.56
N PRO A 118 7.74 19.21 5.48
CA PRO A 118 7.27 19.47 4.12
C PRO A 118 6.10 18.57 3.69
#